data_AF-A0A7V7XPG6-F1
#
_entry.id   AF-A0A7V7XPG6-F1
#
_cell.length_a   1.000
_cell.length_b   1.000
_cell.length_c   1.000
_cell.angle_alpha   90.00
_cell.angle_beta   90.00
_cell.angle_gamma   90.00
#
_symmetry.space_group_name_H-M   'P 1'
#
loop_
_entity.id
_entity.type
_entity.pdbx_description
1 polymer ?
#
loop_
_entity_poly.entity_id
_entity_poly.type
_entity_poly.pdbx_seq_one_letter_code
_entity_poly.pdbx_strand_id
1 'polypeptide(L)'
;MSTTTLSSKFQISIPKEIREEMHLKPGQKFTFLRKGNSLQIVPLRTIDEFFGIARGADTSNYRDRTDRLDRYPRLTPKRRKAK
;
A
#
# COMPACT_ATOMS: atom_id res chain seq x y z
N MET A 1 8.00 21.51 -11.57
CA MET A 1 8.85 20.30 -11.63
C MET A 1 9.90 20.44 -10.54
N SER A 2 9.78 19.68 -9.47
CA SER A 2 10.73 19.73 -8.36
C SER A 2 11.77 18.62 -8.54
N THR A 3 12.97 18.97 -8.97
CA THR A 3 14.12 18.05 -9.09
C THR A 3 15.08 18.26 -7.92
N THR A 4 15.81 17.22 -7.54
CA THR A 4 16.83 17.29 -6.50
C THR A 4 18.00 16.41 -6.88
N THR A 5 19.20 16.81 -6.47
CA THR A 5 20.44 16.05 -6.70
C THR A 5 20.68 15.11 -5.52
N LEU A 6 21.17 13.91 -5.82
CA LEU A 6 21.67 12.99 -4.79
C LEU A 6 22.99 13.53 -4.25
N SER A 7 23.05 13.81 -2.95
CA SER A 7 24.30 14.25 -2.33
C SER A 7 25.35 13.15 -2.27
N SER A 8 26.61 13.52 -2.04
CA SER A 8 27.73 12.58 -1.86
C SER A 8 27.56 11.60 -0.68
N LYS A 9 26.69 11.94 0.27
CA LYS A 9 26.31 11.07 1.40
C LYS A 9 25.07 10.22 1.11
N PHE A 10 24.66 10.13 -0.15
CA PHE A 10 23.46 9.43 -0.59
C PHE A 10 22.15 9.95 0.05
N GLN A 11 22.13 11.23 0.46
CA GLN A 11 20.93 11.89 0.97
C GLN A 11 20.23 12.64 -0.15
N ILE A 12 18.90 12.53 -0.20
CA ILE A 12 18.01 13.26 -1.11
C ILE A 12 17.33 14.35 -0.29
N SER A 13 17.60 15.62 -0.58
CA SER A 13 16.87 16.73 0.01
C SER A 13 15.46 16.80 -0.59
N ILE A 14 14.44 16.79 0.25
CA ILE A 14 13.06 16.94 -0.22
C ILE A 14 12.82 18.43 -0.56
N PRO A 15 12.48 18.77 -1.82
CA PRO A 15 12.18 20.15 -2.21
C PRO A 15 11.10 20.79 -1.34
N LYS A 16 11.17 22.12 -1.17
CA LYS A 16 10.23 22.85 -0.30
C LYS A 16 8.77 22.67 -0.74
N GLU A 17 8.52 22.74 -2.05
CA GLU A 17 7.19 22.55 -2.64
C GLU A 17 6.54 21.22 -2.22
N ILE A 18 7.28 20.10 -2.34
CA ILE A 18 6.80 18.77 -1.95
C ILE A 18 6.56 18.69 -0.44
N ARG A 19 7.44 19.28 0.39
CA ARG A 19 7.28 19.27 1.85
C ARG A 19 5.98 19.96 2.29
N GLU A 20 5.64 21.07 1.64
CA GLU A 20 4.44 21.84 1.95
C GLU A 20 3.18 21.17 1.41
N GLU A 21 3.18 20.72 0.15
CA GLU A 21 2.05 20.04 -0.48
C GLU A 21 1.66 18.73 0.21
N MET A 22 2.65 17.95 0.63
CA MET A 22 2.43 16.66 1.32
C MET A 22 2.37 16.80 2.85
N HIS A 23 2.47 18.03 3.39
CA HIS A 23 2.48 18.31 4.83
C HIS A 23 3.48 17.44 5.62
N LEU A 24 4.69 17.26 5.06
CA LEU A 24 5.71 16.41 5.65
C LEU A 24 6.25 17.02 6.94
N LYS A 25 6.47 16.17 7.95
CA LYS A 25 6.98 16.59 9.26
C LYS A 25 8.36 15.97 9.52
N PRO A 26 9.29 16.70 10.15
CA PRO A 26 10.55 16.13 10.63
C PRO A 26 10.30 14.90 11.52
N GLY A 27 11.13 13.87 11.36
CA GLY A 27 11.02 12.62 12.13
C GLY A 27 10.04 11.58 11.55
N GLN A 28 9.30 11.91 10.48
CA GLN A 28 8.53 10.91 9.75
C GLN A 28 9.45 9.85 9.14
N LYS A 29 9.04 8.59 9.27
CA LYS A 29 9.74 7.45 8.68
C LYS A 29 9.15 7.14 7.31
N PHE A 30 10.01 6.77 6.38
CA PHE A 30 9.62 6.35 5.04
C PHE A 30 10.27 5.01 4.73
N THR A 31 9.62 4.22 3.88
CA THR A 31 10.24 3.05 3.27
C THR A 31 10.41 3.28 1.78
N PHE A 32 11.44 2.64 1.24
CA PHE A 32 11.80 2.71 -0.17
C PHE A 32 11.36 1.41 -0.85
N LEU A 33 10.48 1.54 -1.84
CA LEU A 33 9.98 0.42 -2.63
C LEU A 33 10.53 0.54 -4.06
N ARG A 34 11.23 -0.48 -4.52
CA ARG A 34 11.69 -0.52 -5.92
C ARG A 34 10.56 -1.02 -6.82
N LYS A 35 10.22 -0.25 -7.85
CA LYS A 35 9.29 -0.63 -8.91
C LYS A 35 9.94 -0.47 -10.27
N GLY A 36 10.47 -1.57 -10.81
CA GLY A 36 11.26 -1.58 -12.04
C GLY A 36 12.52 -0.72 -11.89
N ASN A 37 12.59 0.35 -12.68
CA ASN A 37 13.69 1.33 -12.69
C ASN A 37 13.37 2.60 -11.87
N SER A 38 12.27 2.59 -11.12
CA SER A 38 11.86 3.70 -10.26
C SER A 38 11.89 3.30 -8.79
N LEU A 39 12.11 4.30 -7.93
CA LEU A 39 12.02 4.17 -6.49
C LEU A 39 10.78 4.93 -6.02
N GLN A 40 9.91 4.23 -5.30
CA GLN A 40 8.74 4.82 -4.67
C GLN A 40 9.03 4.98 -3.18
N ILE A 41 8.86 6.20 -2.68
CA ILE A 41 9.02 6.53 -1.26
C ILE A 41 7.61 6.58 -0.67
N VAL A 42 7.35 5.78 0.36
CA VAL A 42 6.03 5.77 1.02
C VAL A 42 6.20 5.96 2.53
N PRO A 43 5.31 6.72 3.19
CA PRO A 43 5.36 6.91 4.63
C PRO A 43 5.15 5.56 5.33
N LEU A 44 6.00 5.28 6.30
CA LEU A 44 5.88 4.08 7.12
C LEU A 44 4.85 4.37 8.21
N ARG A 45 3.67 3.77 8.08
CA ARG A 45 2.59 3.83 9.04
C ARG A 45 2.55 2.57 9.90
N THR A 46 2.20 2.69 11.18
CA THR A 46 2.02 1.52 12.06
C THR A 46 0.64 0.91 11.82
N ILE A 47 0.49 -0.38 12.17
CA ILE A 47 -0.82 -1.05 12.13
C ILE A 47 -1.84 -0.30 13.00
N ASP A 48 -1.39 0.26 14.12
CA ASP A 48 -2.24 0.98 15.05
C ASP A 48 -2.91 2.21 14.42
N GLU A 49 -2.20 2.92 13.54
CA GLU A 49 -2.74 4.07 12.80
C GLU A 49 -3.86 3.69 11.81
N PHE A 50 -3.98 2.40 11.45
CA PHE A 50 -5.02 1.91 10.55
C PHE A 50 -6.30 1.48 11.27
N PHE A 51 -6.31 1.36 12.61
CA PHE A 51 -7.54 0.99 13.29
C PHE A 51 -8.59 2.09 13.17
N GLY A 52 -9.78 1.71 12.68
CA GLY A 52 -10.91 2.63 12.54
C GLY A 52 -10.99 3.36 11.20
N ILE A 53 -10.09 3.08 10.23
CA ILE A 53 -10.17 3.70 8.89
C ILE A 53 -11.48 3.40 8.14
N ALA A 54 -12.14 2.30 8.48
CA ALA A 54 -13.41 1.87 7.89
C ALA A 54 -14.61 2.09 8.84
N ARG A 55 -14.45 2.88 9.90
CA ARG A 55 -15.55 3.16 10.84
C ARG A 55 -16.65 3.91 10.09
N GLY A 56 -17.85 3.32 10.05
CA GLY A 56 -19.01 3.90 9.35
C GLY A 56 -19.02 3.64 7.84
N ALA A 57 -18.13 2.78 7.32
CA ALA A 57 -18.20 2.34 5.93
C ALA A 57 -19.51 1.55 5.69
N ASP A 58 -20.13 1.76 4.53
CA ASP A 58 -21.29 0.96 4.12
C ASP A 58 -20.85 -0.48 3.84
N THR A 59 -21.44 -1.42 4.57
CA THR A 59 -21.19 -2.85 4.38
C THR A 59 -22.16 -3.49 3.40
N SER A 60 -23.07 -2.72 2.80
CA SER A 60 -23.98 -3.21 1.77
C SER A 60 -23.26 -3.43 0.45
N ASN A 61 -23.67 -4.45 -0.32
CA ASN A 61 -23.14 -4.75 -1.66
C ASN A 61 -21.59 -4.80 -1.74
N TYR A 62 -20.92 -5.22 -0.66
CA TYR A 62 -19.48 -5.39 -0.69
C TYR A 62 -19.12 -6.54 -1.63
N ARG A 63 -17.99 -6.39 -2.32
CA ARG A 63 -17.46 -7.44 -3.20
C ARG A 63 -17.08 -8.67 -2.38
N ASP A 64 -17.78 -9.78 -2.57
CA ASP A 64 -17.45 -11.05 -1.94
C ASP A 64 -16.47 -11.87 -2.81
N ARG A 65 -15.79 -12.83 -2.20
CA ARG A 65 -14.99 -13.83 -2.91
C ARG A 65 -15.89 -14.73 -3.75
N THR A 66 -17.13 -14.99 -3.34
CA THR A 66 -18.09 -15.82 -4.06
C THR A 66 -18.45 -15.27 -5.44
N ASP A 67 -18.44 -13.95 -5.63
CA ASP A 67 -18.83 -13.27 -6.87
C ASP A 67 -17.97 -13.62 -8.10
N ARG A 68 -16.82 -14.27 -7.92
CA ARG A 68 -15.96 -14.73 -9.03
C ARG A 68 -15.84 -16.26 -9.13
N LEU A 69 -16.57 -17.02 -8.32
CA LEU A 69 -16.52 -18.49 -8.37
C LEU A 69 -17.01 -19.04 -9.72
N ASP A 70 -17.95 -18.34 -10.36
CA ASP A 70 -18.48 -18.73 -11.67
C ASP A 70 -17.43 -18.71 -12.78
N ARG A 71 -16.38 -17.89 -12.63
CA ARG A 71 -15.30 -17.71 -13.62
C ARG A 71 -14.23 -18.80 -13.53
N TYR A 72 -14.13 -19.48 -12.39
CA TYR A 72 -13.26 -20.62 -12.18
C TYR A 72 -13.97 -21.60 -11.26
N PRO A 73 -14.72 -22.58 -11.81
CA PRO A 73 -15.22 -23.69 -11.01
C PRO A 73 -13.98 -24.38 -10.44
N ARG A 74 -13.62 -24.05 -9.19
CA ARG A 74 -12.51 -24.71 -8.52
C ARG A 74 -12.87 -26.18 -8.51
N LEU A 75 -12.03 -26.97 -9.17
CA LEU A 75 -11.78 -28.39 -8.94
C LEU A 75 -12.33 -28.75 -7.56
N THR A 76 -13.54 -29.29 -7.53
CA THR A 76 -14.15 -29.75 -6.27
C THR A 76 -13.13 -30.67 -5.64
N PRO A 77 -12.70 -30.44 -4.39
CA PRO A 77 -11.79 -31.38 -3.74
C PRO A 77 -12.51 -32.72 -3.75
N LYS A 78 -11.97 -33.69 -4.51
CA LYS A 78 -12.48 -35.07 -4.51
C LYS A 78 -12.46 -35.50 -3.06
N ARG A 79 -13.64 -35.62 -2.44
CA ARG A 79 -13.78 -36.30 -1.16
C ARG A 79 -13.13 -37.66 -1.33
N ARG A 80 -11.93 -37.86 -0.78
CA ARG A 80 -11.32 -39.18 -0.67
C ARG A 80 -12.28 -39.98 0.20
N LYS A 81 -13.02 -40.92 -0.40
CA LYS A 81 -13.75 -41.92 0.37
C LYS A 81 -12.70 -42.69 1.17
N ALA A 82 -12.75 -42.57 2.48
CA ALA A 82 -12.08 -43.49 3.39
C ALA A 82 -12.67 -44.88 3.13
N LYS A 83 -11.79 -45.87 3.04
CA LYS A 83 -12.09 -47.28 2.90
C LYS A 83 -11.77 -47.94 4.22
#